data_AF-A0A963VDA7-F1
#
_entry.id   AF-A0A963VDA7-F1
#
_cell.length_a   1.000
_cell.length_b   1.000
_cell.length_c   1.000
_cell.angle_alpha   90.00
_cell.angle_beta   90.00
_cell.angle_gamma   90.00
#
_symmetry.space_group_name_H-M   'P 1'
#
loop_
_entity.id
_entity.type
_entity.pdbx_description
1 polymer ?
#
loop_
_entity_poly.entity_id
_entity_poly.type
_entity_poly.pdbx_seq_one_letter_code
_entity_poly.pdbx_strand_id
1 'polypeptide(L)' 'AYGERLRAAGYGAITTEVQPASEFYFAEDYHQQYLAKNPEGYCGIGGTGVSCPVGLAAAGGASAPSA' A
#
# COMPACT_ATOMS: atom_id res chain seq x y z
N ALA A 1 -3.96 8.99 -9.85
CA ALA A 1 -4.64 8.69 -8.57
C ALA A 1 -3.66 8.58 -7.39
N TYR A 2 -3.03 7.43 -7.08
CA TYR A 2 -2.18 7.34 -5.87
C TYR A 2 -0.77 7.94 -6.04
N GLY A 3 -0.10 7.71 -7.18
CA GLY A 3 1.23 8.29 -7.44
C GLY A 3 1.27 9.82 -7.42
N GLU A 4 0.19 10.48 -7.83
CA GLU A 4 0.06 11.94 -7.72
C GLU A 4 0.02 12.42 -6.28
N ARG A 5 -0.62 11.65 -5.39
CA ARG A 5 -0.71 11.95 -3.95
C ARG A 5 0.64 11.78 -3.28
N LEU A 6 1.39 10.74 -3.64
CA LEU A 6 2.76 10.54 -3.19
C LEU A 6 3.67 11.69 -3.63
N ARG A 7 3.60 12.07 -4.90
CA ARG A 7 4.36 13.23 -5.41
C ARG A 7 4.00 14.53 -4.70
N ALA A 8 2.70 14.78 -4.47
CA ALA A 8 2.25 15.95 -3.73
C ALA A 8 2.74 15.98 -2.27
N ALA A 9 2.99 14.80 -1.68
CA ALA A 9 3.58 14.66 -0.36
C ALA A 9 5.13 14.69 -0.36
N GLY A 10 5.76 14.97 -1.51
CA GLY A 10 7.22 15.09 -1.63
C GLY A 10 7.96 13.78 -1.90
N TYR A 11 7.25 12.67 -2.13
CA TYR A 11 7.88 11.42 -2.54
C TYR A 11 8.24 11.44 -4.04
N GLY A 12 9.21 10.60 -4.41
CA GLY A 12 9.61 10.38 -5.79
C GLY A 12 8.64 9.49 -6.57
N ALA A 13 9.13 8.95 -7.69
CA ALA A 13 8.40 7.96 -8.46
C ALA A 13 8.10 6.70 -7.62
N ILE A 14 6.95 6.05 -7.88
CA ILE A 14 6.61 4.77 -7.27
C ILE A 14 7.64 3.72 -7.70
N THR A 15 8.15 2.96 -6.74
CA THR A 15 9.16 1.90 -6.95
C THR A 15 8.55 0.49 -6.94
N THR A 16 7.23 0.36 -6.81
CA THR A 16 6.53 -0.92 -6.82
C THR A 16 6.71 -1.62 -8.17
N GLU A 17 7.18 -2.86 -8.13
CA GLU A 17 7.24 -3.75 -9.28
C GLU A 17 5.95 -4.57 -9.39
N VAL A 18 5.43 -4.73 -10.61
CA VAL A 18 4.23 -5.53 -10.90
C VAL A 18 4.58 -6.53 -11.99
N GLN A 19 4.59 -7.81 -11.61
CA GLN A 19 4.91 -8.91 -12.50
C GLN A 19 4.03 -10.13 -12.21
N PRO A 20 3.94 -11.10 -13.15
CA PRO A 20 3.30 -12.39 -12.87
C PRO A 20 3.96 -13.08 -11.66
N ALA A 21 3.16 -13.81 -10.88
CA ALA A 21 3.68 -14.56 -9.75
C ALA A 21 4.66 -15.65 -10.24
N SER A 22 5.89 -15.62 -9.72
CA SER A 22 6.87 -16.70 -9.89
C SER A 22 6.59 -17.83 -8.91
N GLU A 23 7.43 -18.87 -8.96
CA GLU A 23 7.47 -19.85 -7.87
C GLU A 23 7.69 -19.15 -6.52
N PHE A 24 6.93 -19.58 -5.51
CA PHE A 24 6.95 -19.04 -4.16
C PHE A 24 7.63 -20.03 -3.23
N TYR A 25 8.67 -19.57 -2.52
CA TYR A 25 9.39 -20.37 -1.54
C TYR A 25 9.04 -19.88 -0.14
N PHE A 26 8.68 -20.80 0.75
CA PHE A 26 8.46 -20.48 2.15
C PHE A 26 9.78 -20.07 2.81
N ALA A 27 9.74 -18.97 3.57
CA ALA A 27 10.79 -18.67 4.54
C ALA A 27 10.71 -19.65 5.72
N GLU A 28 11.79 -19.75 6.48
CA GLU A 28 11.95 -20.64 7.63
C GLU A 28 10.81 -20.46 8.66
N ASP A 29 10.50 -21.52 9.41
CA ASP A 29 9.37 -21.57 10.36
C ASP A 29 9.39 -20.43 11.40
N TYR A 30 10.58 -19.94 11.74
CA TYR A 30 10.77 -18.79 12.62
C TYR A 30 10.14 -17.50 12.07
N HIS A 31 10.18 -17.30 10.75
CA HIS A 31 9.59 -16.13 10.09
C HIS A 31 8.07 -16.19 10.01
N GLN A 32 7.50 -17.39 10.07
CA GLN A 32 6.05 -17.58 9.99
C GLN A 32 5.38 -17.04 11.26
N GLN A 33 4.40 -16.15 11.08
CA GLN A 33 3.69 -15.47 12.17
C GLN A 33 4.63 -14.78 13.18
N TYR A 34 5.77 -14.26 12.71
CA TYR A 34 6.82 -13.72 13.56
C TYR A 34 6.33 -12.69 14.60
N LEU A 35 5.55 -11.69 14.18
CA LEU A 35 5.05 -10.65 15.09
C LEU A 35 3.96 -11.14 16.06
N ALA A 36 3.24 -12.22 15.73
CA ALA A 36 2.32 -12.84 16.67
C ALA A 36 3.08 -13.63 17.75
N LYS A 37 4.20 -14.28 17.37
CA LYS A 37 5.09 -14.99 18.30
C LYS A 37 5.96 -14.03 19.13
N ASN A 38 6.26 -12.85 18.58
CA ASN A 38 7.09 -11.80 19.20
C ASN A 38 6.32 -10.47 19.19
N PRO A 39 5.44 -10.22 20.17
CA PRO A 39 4.58 -9.02 20.20
C PRO A 39 5.35 -7.70 20.23
N GLU A 40 6.50 -7.69 20.91
CA GLU A 40 7.45 -6.56 20.93
C GLU A 40 8.47 -6.62 19.77
N GLY A 41 8.22 -7.51 18.80
CA GLY A 41 9.06 -7.71 17.63
C GLY A 41 9.03 -6.49 16.71
N TYR A 42 10.18 -6.16 16.14
CA TYR A 42 10.31 -4.99 15.29
C TYR A 42 9.71 -5.25 13.90
N CYS A 43 8.69 -4.46 13.53
CA CYS A 43 8.11 -4.45 12.19
C CYS A 43 8.90 -3.52 11.24
N GLY A 44 9.36 -2.37 11.74
CA GLY A 44 10.15 -1.39 10.97
C GLY A 44 9.42 -0.65 9.86
N ILE A 45 8.08 -0.69 9.84
CA ILE A 45 7.26 0.00 8.85
C ILE A 45 6.70 1.30 9.45
N GLY A 46 6.94 2.43 8.78
CA GLY A 46 6.34 3.73 9.12
C GLY A 46 5.19 4.16 8.19
N GLY A 47 5.03 3.50 7.05
CA GLY A 47 4.06 3.88 6.01
C GLY A 47 4.38 5.25 5.35
N THR A 48 3.54 5.67 4.40
CA THR A 48 3.67 6.98 3.71
C THR A 48 2.83 8.08 4.35
N GLY A 49 1.87 7.73 5.22
CA GLY A 49 0.88 8.67 5.76
C GLY A 49 -0.09 9.26 4.72
N VAL A 50 -0.01 8.84 3.46
CA VAL A 50 -0.84 9.37 2.36
C VAL A 50 -2.08 8.51 2.16
N SER A 51 -3.26 9.13 2.15
CA SER A 51 -4.51 8.43 1.85
C SER A 51 -4.64 8.08 0.36
N CYS A 52 -5.12 6.86 0.08
CA CYS A 52 -5.57 6.49 -1.25
C CYS A 52 -6.85 7.28 -1.57
N PRO A 53 -6.96 7.90 -2.77
CA PRO A 53 -8.13 8.67 -3.13
C PRO A 53 -9.38 7.79 -3.40
N VAL A 54 -9.23 6.47 -3.53
CA VAL A 54 -10.37 5.55 -3.62
C VAL A 54 -11.01 5.42 -2.24
N GLY A 55 -12.30 5.78 -2.14
CA GLY A 55 -13.11 5.65 -0.91
C GLY A 55 -13.33 6.94 -0.12
N LEU A 56 -12.65 8.04 -0.44
CA LEU A 56 -13.09 9.38 -0.04
C LEU A 56 -13.94 9.92 -1.20
N ALA A 57 -15.24 10.13 -0.98
CA ALA A 57 -16.04 10.89 -1.94
C ALA A 57 -15.32 12.22 -2.21
N ALA A 58 -15.06 12.52 -3.49
CA ALA A 58 -14.55 13.82 -3.86
C ALA A 58 -15.53 14.87 -3.31
N ALA A 59 -15.04 15.81 -2.50
CA ALA A 59 -15.81 16.97 -2.11
C ALA A 59 -16.08 17.80 -3.38
N GLY A 60 -17.20 17.53 -4.04
CA GLY A 60 -17.59 18.16 -5.29
C GLY A 60 -18.21 17.16 -6.26
N GLY A 61 -19.54 17.13 -6.30
CA GLY A 61 -20.30 16.25 -7.17
C GLY A 61 -20.05 16.51 -8.66
N ALA A 62 -20.07 15.44 -9.44
CA ALA A 62 -20.38 15.49 -10.86
C ALA A 62 -21.12 14.20 -11.22
N SER A 63 -22.31 14.40 -11.78
CA SER A 63 -23.27 13.41 -12.26
C SER A 63 -22.64 12.42 -13.25
N ALA A 64 -22.91 11.14 -13.06
CA ALA A 64 -22.69 10.10 -14.07
C ALA A 64 -23.61 10.33 -15.29
N PRO A 65 -23.17 9.99 -16.52
CA PRO A 65 -24.06 10.04 -17.68
C PRO A 65 -25.07 8.89 -17.59
N SER A 66 -26.33 9.20 -17.88
CA SER A 66 -27.38 8.22 -18.12
C SER A 66 -27.05 7.41 -19.38
N ALA A 67 -27.28 6.09 -19.28
CA ALA A 67 -27.39 5.21 -20.43
C ALA A 67 -28.50 5.66 -21.38
#